data_AF-E2CD64-F1
#
_entry.id   AF-E2CD64-F1
#
_cell.length_a   1.000
_cell.length_b   1.000
_cell.length_c   1.000
_cell.angle_alpha   90.00
_cell.angle_beta   90.00
_cell.angle_gamma   90.00
#
_symmetry.space_group_name_H-M   'P 1'
#
loop_
_entity.id
_entity.type
_entity.pdbx_description
1 polymer ?
#
loop_
_entity_poly.entity_id
_entity_poly.type
_entity_poly.pdbx_seq_one_letter_code
_entity_poly.pdbx_strand_id
1 'polypeptide(L)'
;MSKVTPEQQHGNGADAPEQAGLYVGKVMHQRMKPKAHRFTYDVFNLLLDIDHLREIGRRSQFFSVGRFNLISFNEKDHGPRDGSSLREHIDKLLDAKGVERPEKVMILAYPRILGYVFNPLSVYYCYDGRGDVTALVYEVRNTFGDLHTYVCPVTDAELSEASIRQTQSKDFYVSPFIDMEQTYHFRMVPPRDGVRVRILETDADGPLLSATFSGERLTFTSSNLLRLFFKVPLMTMKVMAAIHCEAFKLWRKRLKFHSRNQIAASSPAARKATNSQMMTG
;
A
#
# COMPACT_ATOMS: atom_id res chain seq x y z
N MET A 1 49.05 17.95 17.00
CA MET A 1 48.80 17.18 15.78
C MET A 1 47.71 16.16 16.08
N SER A 2 46.70 16.14 15.23
CA SER A 2 45.34 15.70 15.50
C SER A 2 45.17 14.20 15.71
N LYS A 3 44.23 13.88 16.60
CA LYS A 3 43.62 12.56 16.81
C LYS A 3 43.01 12.05 15.50
N VAL A 4 43.27 10.79 15.17
CA VAL A 4 42.44 10.02 14.22
C VAL A 4 41.62 9.06 15.05
N THR A 5 40.33 9.36 15.18
CA THR A 5 39.30 8.49 15.75
C THR A 5 38.96 7.42 14.69
N PRO A 6 38.78 6.13 15.05
CA PRO A 6 38.27 5.16 14.09
C PRO A 6 36.79 5.41 13.82
N GLU A 7 36.45 5.38 12.54
CA GLU A 7 35.11 5.55 11.97
C GLU A 7 34.08 4.61 12.61
N GLN A 8 32.92 5.18 12.96
CA GLN A 8 31.72 4.43 13.30
C GLN A 8 31.21 3.72 12.05
N GLN A 9 31.38 2.40 12.01
CA GLN A 9 30.62 1.49 11.15
C GLN A 9 29.13 1.63 11.50
N HIS A 10 28.37 2.38 10.70
CA HIS A 10 26.90 2.33 10.73
C HIS A 10 26.44 1.16 9.86
N GLY A 11 26.54 -0.05 10.41
CA GLY A 11 25.87 -1.22 9.85
C GLY A 11 24.36 -1.08 10.01
N ASN A 12 23.60 -1.67 9.08
CA ASN A 12 22.13 -1.76 9.12
C ASN A 12 21.57 -2.49 10.37
N GLY A 13 22.44 -3.03 11.23
CA GLY A 13 22.10 -3.58 12.53
C GLY A 13 21.74 -2.50 13.54
N ALA A 14 20.49 -2.05 13.49
CA ALA A 14 19.83 -1.33 14.56
C ALA A 14 18.50 -2.01 14.85
N ASP A 15 18.15 -2.14 16.14
CA ASP A 15 17.02 -2.91 16.66
C ASP A 15 15.78 -2.89 15.75
N ALA A 16 15.17 -4.06 15.57
CA ALA A 16 13.89 -4.18 14.87
C ALA A 16 12.85 -3.25 15.54
N PRO A 17 11.95 -2.64 14.76
CA PRO A 17 11.04 -1.61 15.28
C PRO A 17 10.22 -2.10 16.48
N GLU A 18 9.83 -1.15 17.34
CA GLU A 18 8.91 -1.40 18.45
C GLU A 18 7.63 -2.09 17.96
N GLN A 19 7.01 -2.87 18.85
CA GLN A 19 5.83 -3.69 18.54
C GLN A 19 4.65 -2.92 17.93
N ALA A 20 4.54 -1.61 18.17
CA ALA A 20 3.50 -0.78 17.57
C ALA A 20 3.98 0.65 17.27
N GLY A 21 3.59 1.18 16.12
CA GLY A 21 3.90 2.53 15.69
C GLY A 21 2.81 3.12 14.80
N LEU A 22 2.83 4.43 14.65
CA LEU A 22 1.96 5.17 13.74
C LEU A 22 2.85 5.89 12.73
N TYR A 23 2.54 5.82 11.44
CA TYR A 23 3.27 6.56 10.41
C TYR A 23 2.36 7.54 9.71
N VAL A 24 2.64 8.83 9.87
CA VAL A 24 1.81 9.91 9.33
C VAL A 24 2.53 10.57 8.18
N GLY A 25 1.83 10.76 7.08
CA GLY A 25 2.45 11.41 5.93
C GLY A 25 1.53 11.49 4.74
N LYS A 26 2.13 11.39 3.55
CA LYS A 26 1.44 11.63 2.30
C LYS A 26 1.56 10.45 1.38
N VAL A 27 0.45 10.14 0.70
CA VAL A 27 0.46 9.31 -0.51
C VAL A 27 0.40 10.23 -1.71
N MET A 28 1.27 9.99 -2.67
CA MET A 28 1.27 10.64 -3.97
C MET A 28 1.06 9.57 -5.04
N HIS A 29 0.11 9.82 -5.93
CA HIS A 29 -0.07 9.05 -7.16
C HIS A 29 0.22 9.97 -8.34
N GLN A 30 1.02 9.47 -9.28
CA GLN A 30 1.30 10.11 -10.54
C GLN A 30 1.11 9.10 -11.65
N ARG A 31 0.16 9.36 -12.54
CA ARG A 31 0.06 8.70 -13.83
C ARG A 31 0.81 9.56 -14.84
N MET A 32 1.72 8.95 -15.60
CA MET A 32 2.52 9.64 -16.62
C MET A 32 1.90 9.51 -18.01
N LYS A 33 1.32 8.35 -18.34
CA LYS A 33 0.70 8.07 -19.65
C LYS A 33 -0.75 7.54 -19.53
N PRO A 34 -1.63 7.79 -20.53
CA PRO A 34 -1.40 8.65 -21.70
C PRO A 34 -1.54 10.15 -21.39
N LYS A 35 -2.23 10.50 -20.31
CA LYS A 35 -2.35 11.88 -19.82
C LYS A 35 -1.76 11.98 -18.43
N ALA A 36 -0.82 12.90 -18.25
CA ALA A 36 -0.22 13.16 -16.96
C ALA A 36 -1.28 13.62 -15.94
N HIS A 37 -1.34 12.94 -14.79
CA HIS A 37 -2.17 13.33 -13.67
C HIS A 37 -1.47 13.01 -12.37
N ARG A 38 -1.44 13.96 -11.45
CA ARG A 38 -0.80 13.81 -10.15
C ARG A 38 -1.70 14.33 -9.04
N PHE A 39 -1.82 13.57 -7.98
CA PHE A 39 -2.52 13.98 -6.77
C PHE A 39 -1.78 13.49 -5.53
N THR A 40 -2.02 14.18 -4.41
CA THR A 40 -1.39 13.87 -3.13
C THR A 40 -2.39 14.10 -2.02
N TYR A 41 -2.42 13.22 -1.03
CA TYR A 41 -3.34 13.31 0.10
C TYR A 41 -2.68 12.82 1.39
N ASP A 42 -3.17 13.35 2.50
CA ASP A 42 -2.68 13.01 3.84
C ASP A 42 -3.28 11.68 4.30
N VAL A 43 -2.45 10.87 4.94
CA VAL A 43 -2.81 9.56 5.47
C VAL A 43 -2.08 9.25 6.76
N PHE A 44 -2.52 8.21 7.45
CA PHE A 44 -1.66 7.52 8.41
C PHE A 44 -1.82 6.01 8.29
N ASN A 45 -0.73 5.30 8.52
CA ASN A 45 -0.66 3.85 8.58
C ASN A 45 -0.33 3.39 10.01
N LEU A 46 -0.78 2.21 10.36
CA LEU A 46 -0.30 1.47 11.53
C LEU A 46 0.93 0.67 11.13
N LEU A 47 1.91 0.58 12.02
CA LEU A 47 2.92 -0.45 12.01
C LEU A 47 2.70 -1.34 13.22
N LEU A 48 2.44 -2.64 13.03
CA LEU A 48 2.11 -3.57 14.11
C LEU A 48 2.95 -4.84 14.00
N ASP A 49 3.42 -5.34 15.13
CA ASP A 49 3.98 -6.68 15.26
C ASP A 49 2.83 -7.69 15.26
N ILE A 50 2.79 -8.58 14.27
CA ILE A 50 1.68 -9.51 14.09
C ILE A 50 1.64 -10.60 15.18
N ASP A 51 2.76 -10.85 15.86
CA ASP A 51 2.87 -11.83 16.93
C ASP A 51 2.33 -11.25 18.28
N HIS A 52 2.18 -9.93 18.37
CA HIS A 52 1.78 -9.22 19.59
C HIS A 52 0.43 -8.47 19.48
N LEU A 53 -0.37 -8.72 18.45
CA LEU A 53 -1.62 -7.99 18.17
C LEU A 53 -2.58 -7.94 19.37
N ARG A 54 -2.70 -9.03 20.13
CA ARG A 54 -3.58 -9.11 21.30
C ARG A 54 -3.18 -8.12 22.40
N GLU A 55 -1.89 -7.95 22.62
CA GLU A 55 -1.35 -7.02 23.63
C GLU A 55 -1.48 -5.57 23.14
N ILE A 56 -1.15 -5.33 21.88
CA ILE A 56 -1.28 -4.01 21.26
C ILE A 56 -2.73 -3.52 21.31
N GLY A 57 -3.70 -4.40 21.03
CA GLY A 57 -5.14 -4.13 21.11
C GLY A 57 -5.68 -3.80 22.50
N ARG A 58 -4.85 -3.84 23.55
CA ARG A 58 -5.17 -3.44 24.93
C ARG A 58 -4.51 -2.14 25.36
N ARG A 59 -3.59 -1.59 24.56
CA ARG A 59 -2.81 -0.38 24.91
C ARG A 59 -3.61 0.92 24.90
N SER A 60 -4.76 0.95 24.24
CA SER A 60 -5.61 2.13 24.12
C SER A 60 -7.09 1.76 24.11
N GLN A 61 -7.92 2.60 24.72
CA GLN A 61 -9.38 2.47 24.68
C GLN A 61 -9.97 2.85 23.32
N PHE A 62 -9.24 3.62 22.50
CA PHE A 62 -9.67 4.08 21.17
C PHE A 62 -9.14 3.20 20.03
N PHE A 63 -8.38 2.15 20.36
CA PHE A 63 -7.86 1.18 19.41
C PHE A 63 -8.30 -0.25 19.77
N SER A 64 -8.50 -1.09 18.77
CA SER A 64 -8.73 -2.51 18.97
C SER A 64 -8.21 -3.36 17.81
N VAL A 65 -7.90 -4.61 18.12
CA VAL A 65 -7.63 -5.67 17.13
C VAL A 65 -8.85 -6.59 17.08
N GLY A 66 -9.33 -6.91 15.87
CA GLY A 66 -10.37 -7.90 15.60
C GLY A 66 -11.81 -7.49 15.99
N ARG A 67 -12.00 -6.29 16.53
CA ARG A 67 -13.31 -5.74 16.93
C ARG A 67 -13.46 -4.28 16.56
N PHE A 68 -14.69 -3.78 16.55
CA PHE A 68 -15.02 -2.38 16.27
C PHE A 68 -14.45 -1.43 17.34
N ASN A 69 -13.93 -0.28 16.89
CA ASN A 69 -13.53 0.89 17.71
C ASN A 69 -13.38 2.11 16.78
N LEU A 70 -13.02 3.29 17.32
CA LEU A 70 -12.73 4.49 16.53
C LEU A 70 -11.67 4.22 15.48
N ILE A 71 -10.56 3.61 15.91
CA ILE A 71 -9.49 3.08 15.07
C ILE A 71 -9.39 1.58 15.37
N SER A 72 -9.31 0.74 14.36
CA SER A 72 -9.13 -0.71 14.59
C SER A 72 -8.26 -1.35 13.51
N PHE A 73 -7.65 -2.48 13.86
CA PHE A 73 -7.00 -3.39 12.91
C PHE A 73 -7.78 -4.70 12.92
N ASN A 74 -7.99 -5.32 11.77
CA ASN A 74 -8.69 -6.60 11.70
C ASN A 74 -7.92 -7.57 10.81
N GLU A 75 -7.47 -8.67 11.39
CA GLU A 75 -6.70 -9.71 10.69
C GLU A 75 -7.47 -10.29 9.49
N LYS A 76 -8.81 -10.29 9.53
CA LYS A 76 -9.65 -10.73 8.40
C LYS A 76 -9.59 -9.81 7.17
N ASP A 77 -8.95 -8.64 7.30
CA ASP A 77 -8.60 -7.77 6.17
C ASP A 77 -7.26 -8.08 5.57
N HIS A 78 -6.65 -9.21 5.91
CA HIS A 78 -5.29 -9.55 5.52
C HIS A 78 -5.17 -11.05 5.27
N GLY A 79 -4.11 -11.45 4.56
CA GLY A 79 -3.82 -12.85 4.25
C GLY A 79 -5.00 -13.57 3.57
N PRO A 80 -5.29 -14.83 3.96
CA PRO A 80 -6.35 -15.64 3.35
C PRO A 80 -7.78 -15.18 3.71
N ARG A 81 -7.95 -14.32 4.72
CA ARG A 81 -9.24 -13.75 5.16
C ARG A 81 -10.28 -14.77 5.67
N ASP A 82 -9.85 -16.00 5.93
CA ASP A 82 -10.65 -17.09 6.50
C ASP A 82 -10.60 -17.12 8.04
N GLY A 83 -9.80 -16.24 8.66
CA GLY A 83 -9.57 -16.19 10.10
C GLY A 83 -8.39 -17.02 10.58
N SER A 84 -7.63 -17.63 9.67
CA SER A 84 -6.33 -18.22 9.98
C SER A 84 -5.31 -17.18 10.47
N SER A 85 -4.29 -17.65 11.18
CA SER A 85 -3.22 -16.82 11.71
C SER A 85 -2.42 -16.16 10.59
N LEU A 86 -2.25 -14.83 10.65
CA LEU A 86 -1.37 -14.12 9.73
C LEU A 86 0.07 -14.62 9.83
N ARG A 87 0.50 -15.00 11.04
CA ARG A 87 1.86 -15.51 11.25
C ARG A 87 2.09 -16.81 10.49
N GLU A 88 1.17 -17.77 10.63
CA GLU A 88 1.26 -19.04 9.90
C GLU A 88 1.16 -18.85 8.38
N HIS A 89 0.35 -17.88 7.94
CA HIS A 89 0.24 -17.54 6.52
C HIS A 89 1.57 -17.03 5.96
N ILE A 90 2.21 -16.07 6.64
CA ILE A 90 3.51 -15.53 6.24
C ILE A 90 4.59 -16.61 6.28
N ASP A 91 4.64 -17.43 7.33
CA ASP A 91 5.63 -18.52 7.44
C ASP A 91 5.50 -19.50 6.26
N LYS A 92 4.28 -19.89 5.86
CA LYS A 92 4.04 -20.76 4.68
C LYS A 92 4.48 -20.11 3.37
N LEU A 93 4.24 -18.81 3.21
CA LEU A 93 4.64 -18.08 2.00
C LEU A 93 6.16 -18.00 1.87
N LEU A 94 6.87 -17.81 2.98
CA LEU A 94 8.33 -17.72 3.03
C LEU A 94 8.98 -19.09 2.82
N ASP A 95 8.44 -20.14 3.46
CA ASP A 95 8.90 -21.51 3.29
C ASP A 95 8.80 -21.97 1.82
N ALA A 96 7.70 -21.65 1.13
CA ALA A 96 7.53 -21.92 -0.30
C ALA A 96 8.55 -21.19 -1.20
N LYS A 97 9.25 -20.17 -0.68
CA LYS A 97 10.33 -19.45 -1.36
C LYS A 97 11.73 -19.80 -0.82
N GLY A 98 11.82 -20.77 0.10
CA GLY A 98 13.08 -21.18 0.73
C GLY A 98 13.70 -20.12 1.63
N VAL A 99 12.90 -19.20 2.17
CA VAL A 99 13.35 -18.19 3.13
C VAL A 99 13.17 -18.73 4.54
N GLU A 100 14.20 -18.61 5.37
CA GLU A 100 14.15 -19.02 6.77
C GLU A 100 13.03 -18.27 7.52
N ARG A 101 12.46 -18.95 8.52
CA ARG A 101 11.40 -18.39 9.35
C ARG A 101 11.89 -17.11 10.05
N PRO A 102 11.23 -15.96 9.88
CA PRO A 102 11.66 -14.70 10.50
C PRO A 102 11.43 -14.73 12.01
N GLU A 103 12.29 -14.06 12.77
CA GLU A 103 12.09 -13.91 14.22
C GLU A 103 10.91 -12.98 14.51
N LYS A 104 10.77 -11.91 13.70
CA LYS A 104 9.70 -10.91 13.87
C LYS A 104 9.07 -10.56 12.54
N VAL A 105 7.75 -10.40 12.52
CA VAL A 105 7.01 -9.92 11.35
C VAL A 105 6.19 -8.68 11.71
N MET A 106 6.46 -7.58 11.00
CA MET A 106 5.74 -6.32 11.17
C MET A 106 4.86 -6.04 9.96
N ILE A 107 3.62 -5.62 10.17
CA ILE A 107 2.71 -5.18 9.10
C ILE A 107 2.55 -3.66 9.09
N LEU A 108 2.77 -3.03 7.93
CA LEU A 108 2.41 -1.65 7.64
C LEU A 108 1.10 -1.64 6.85
N ALA A 109 0.03 -1.09 7.43
CA ALA A 109 -1.31 -1.15 6.86
C ALA A 109 -2.18 0.04 7.27
N TYR A 110 -3.20 0.33 6.46
CA TYR A 110 -4.22 1.29 6.84
C TYR A 110 -5.08 0.77 8.00
N PRO A 111 -5.39 1.61 9.00
CA PRO A 111 -6.38 1.27 10.01
C PRO A 111 -7.80 1.30 9.42
N ARG A 112 -8.70 0.53 10.04
CA ARG A 112 -10.13 0.81 9.98
C ARG A 112 -10.46 2.04 10.80
N ILE A 113 -11.25 2.93 10.21
CA ILE A 113 -11.86 4.08 10.89
C ILE A 113 -13.36 3.81 10.98
N LEU A 114 -13.90 3.74 12.21
CA LEU A 114 -15.31 3.40 12.46
C LEU A 114 -15.74 2.13 11.70
N GLY A 115 -14.89 1.12 11.68
CA GLY A 115 -15.15 -0.19 11.06
C GLY A 115 -14.93 -0.26 9.55
N TYR A 116 -14.69 0.86 8.86
CA TYR A 116 -14.45 0.92 7.41
C TYR A 116 -12.96 1.09 7.08
N VAL A 117 -12.48 0.38 6.06
CA VAL A 117 -11.15 0.54 5.49
C VAL A 117 -11.15 0.22 3.99
N PHE A 118 -10.41 1.01 3.22
CA PHE A 118 -9.89 0.58 1.93
C PHE A 118 -8.37 0.56 2.03
N ASN A 119 -7.78 -0.65 2.08
CA ASN A 119 -6.35 -0.85 2.25
C ASN A 119 -5.75 -1.40 0.94
N PRO A 120 -5.32 -0.54 -0.01
CA PRO A 120 -4.85 -0.99 -1.32
C PRO A 120 -3.52 -1.76 -1.27
N LEU A 121 -2.75 -1.59 -0.19
CA LEU A 121 -1.45 -2.22 -0.03
C LEU A 121 -1.16 -2.43 1.47
N SER A 122 -0.90 -3.69 1.84
CA SER A 122 -0.23 -4.01 3.10
C SER A 122 1.19 -4.49 2.81
N VAL A 123 2.15 -4.04 3.61
CA VAL A 123 3.54 -4.46 3.49
C VAL A 123 3.95 -5.17 4.77
N TYR A 124 4.38 -6.43 4.66
CA TYR A 124 5.00 -7.14 5.77
C TYR A 124 6.52 -7.05 5.64
N TYR A 125 7.14 -6.70 6.76
CA TYR A 125 8.58 -6.67 6.93
C TYR A 125 8.96 -7.86 7.81
N CYS A 126 9.69 -8.82 7.24
CA CYS A 126 10.15 -10.01 7.92
C CYS A 126 11.60 -9.78 8.36
N TYR A 127 11.84 -9.83 9.68
CA TYR A 127 13.14 -9.58 10.28
C TYR A 127 13.73 -10.87 10.82
N ASP A 128 15.04 -11.06 10.65
CA ASP A 128 15.79 -12.10 11.35
C ASP A 128 16.11 -11.69 12.81
N GLY A 129 16.82 -12.56 13.52
CA GLY A 129 17.26 -12.29 14.90
C GLY A 129 18.36 -11.25 15.06
N ARG A 130 18.95 -10.77 13.95
CA ARG A 130 19.87 -9.63 13.95
C ARG A 130 19.14 -8.30 13.73
N GLY A 131 17.86 -8.35 13.39
CA GLY A 131 17.03 -7.19 13.08
C GLY A 131 17.15 -6.74 11.62
N ASP A 132 17.73 -7.56 10.74
CA ASP A 132 17.84 -7.30 9.31
C ASP A 132 16.58 -7.80 8.58
N VAL A 133 16.15 -7.08 7.54
CA VAL A 133 14.98 -7.47 6.74
C VAL A 133 15.38 -8.56 5.75
N THR A 134 14.88 -9.78 5.95
CA THR A 134 15.16 -10.94 5.09
C THR A 134 14.14 -11.13 3.99
N ALA A 135 12.91 -10.63 4.17
CA ALA A 135 11.88 -10.67 3.14
C ALA A 135 10.86 -9.54 3.29
N LEU A 136 10.31 -9.13 2.15
CA LEU A 136 9.16 -8.23 2.05
C LEU A 136 8.00 -8.98 1.40
N VAL A 137 6.81 -8.87 2.00
CA VAL A 137 5.58 -9.42 1.43
C VAL A 137 4.62 -8.29 1.13
N TYR A 138 4.20 -8.16 -0.12
CA TYR A 138 3.26 -7.12 -0.58
C TYR A 138 1.90 -7.74 -0.84
N GLU A 139 0.92 -7.43 0.01
CA GLU A 139 -0.48 -7.72 -0.26
C GLU A 139 -1.12 -6.56 -0.99
N VAL A 140 -1.35 -6.73 -2.29
CA VAL A 140 -1.97 -5.73 -3.15
C VAL A 140 -3.44 -6.05 -3.31
N ARG A 141 -4.30 -5.04 -3.12
CA ARG A 141 -5.75 -5.16 -3.27
C ARG A 141 -6.25 -4.28 -4.39
N ASN A 142 -7.16 -4.81 -5.19
CA ASN A 142 -7.87 -4.01 -6.19
C ASN A 142 -9.20 -3.49 -5.62
N THR A 143 -9.86 -2.59 -6.37
CA THR A 143 -11.15 -2.01 -5.97
C THR A 143 -12.33 -2.99 -6.10
N PHE A 144 -12.10 -4.17 -6.69
CA PHE A 144 -13.10 -5.24 -6.86
C PHE A 144 -13.10 -6.23 -5.69
N GLY A 145 -12.13 -6.12 -4.77
CA GLY A 145 -12.04 -6.93 -3.56
C GLY A 145 -11.09 -8.12 -3.66
N ASP A 146 -10.45 -8.33 -4.81
CA ASP A 146 -9.41 -9.34 -4.98
C ASP A 146 -8.14 -8.93 -4.25
N LEU A 147 -7.36 -9.93 -3.86
CA LEU A 147 -6.06 -9.78 -3.21
C LEU A 147 -5.03 -10.64 -3.91
N HIS A 148 -3.83 -10.13 -4.06
CA HIS A 148 -2.67 -10.88 -4.50
C HIS A 148 -1.46 -10.56 -3.65
N THR A 149 -0.61 -11.57 -3.46
CA THR A 149 0.54 -11.51 -2.56
C THR A 149 1.82 -11.72 -3.34
N TYR A 150 2.68 -10.71 -3.35
CA TYR A 150 4.06 -10.84 -3.86
C TYR A 150 5.00 -11.12 -2.70
N VAL A 151 5.66 -12.27 -2.73
CA VAL A 151 6.66 -12.67 -1.74
C VAL A 151 8.05 -12.40 -2.32
N CYS A 152 8.79 -11.49 -1.69
CA CYS A 152 10.05 -10.99 -2.20
C CYS A 152 11.16 -11.18 -1.16
N PRO A 153 11.88 -12.32 -1.19
CA PRO A 153 13.13 -12.48 -0.44
C PRO A 153 14.08 -11.32 -0.74
N VAL A 154 14.83 -10.86 0.25
CA VAL A 154 15.82 -9.80 0.08
C VAL A 154 17.18 -10.42 -0.18
N THR A 155 17.82 -9.99 -1.27
CA THR A 155 19.20 -10.39 -1.60
C THR A 155 20.19 -9.25 -1.38
N ASP A 156 21.47 -9.56 -1.20
CA ASP A 156 22.52 -8.56 -0.98
C ASP A 156 22.61 -7.52 -2.11
N ALA A 157 22.30 -7.92 -3.35
CA ALA A 157 22.31 -7.02 -4.51
C ALA A 157 21.15 -6.00 -4.49
N GLU A 158 20.08 -6.28 -3.76
CA GLU A 158 18.90 -5.42 -3.65
C GLU A 158 19.00 -4.46 -2.46
N LEU A 159 19.94 -4.72 -1.56
CA LEU A 159 20.27 -3.86 -0.43
C LEU A 159 21.14 -2.68 -0.89
N SER A 160 20.72 -1.49 -0.49
CA SER A 160 21.58 -0.30 -0.47
C SER A 160 21.58 0.28 0.94
N GLU A 161 22.56 1.12 1.27
CA GLU A 161 22.69 1.76 2.59
C GLU A 161 21.39 2.40 3.10
N ALA A 162 20.50 2.84 2.21
CA ALA A 162 19.27 3.55 2.58
C ALA A 162 17.97 2.90 2.11
N SER A 163 17.99 1.83 1.31
CA SER A 163 16.75 1.25 0.76
C SER A 163 16.91 -0.16 0.20
N ILE A 164 15.80 -0.90 0.16
CA ILE A 164 15.65 -2.19 -0.51
C ILE A 164 15.01 -1.93 -1.88
N ARG A 165 15.58 -2.45 -2.96
CA ARG A 165 15.09 -2.28 -4.34
C ARG A 165 14.72 -3.62 -4.94
N GLN A 166 13.44 -3.84 -5.21
CA GLN A 166 12.95 -5.11 -5.74
C GLN A 166 12.21 -4.88 -7.05
N THR A 167 12.28 -5.86 -7.95
CA THR A 167 11.57 -5.83 -9.23
C THR A 167 10.70 -7.07 -9.35
N GLN A 168 9.44 -6.89 -9.73
CA GLN A 168 8.53 -8.00 -9.98
C GLN A 168 7.73 -7.77 -11.25
N SER A 169 7.50 -8.84 -12.01
CA SER A 169 6.49 -8.84 -13.07
C SER A 169 5.11 -8.67 -12.46
N LYS A 170 4.26 -7.88 -13.13
CA LYS A 170 2.90 -7.66 -12.69
C LYS A 170 2.03 -8.85 -13.05
N ASP A 171 1.71 -9.64 -12.03
CA ASP A 171 0.84 -10.82 -12.16
C ASP A 171 -0.57 -10.56 -11.61
N PHE A 172 -0.87 -9.32 -11.20
CA PHE A 172 -2.16 -8.96 -10.59
C PHE A 172 -2.89 -7.82 -11.31
N TYR A 173 -4.17 -8.05 -11.61
CA TYR A 173 -5.06 -7.08 -12.23
C TYR A 173 -5.56 -6.05 -11.21
N VAL A 174 -4.91 -4.89 -11.18
CA VAL A 174 -5.23 -3.79 -10.25
C VAL A 174 -6.13 -2.70 -10.84
N SER A 175 -6.23 -2.61 -12.17
CA SER A 175 -6.96 -1.52 -12.85
C SER A 175 -7.39 -1.91 -14.27
N PRO A 176 -8.61 -1.54 -14.70
CA PRO A 176 -9.08 -1.77 -16.07
C PRO A 176 -8.49 -0.84 -17.12
N PHE A 177 -7.62 0.08 -16.73
CA PHE A 177 -7.00 1.07 -17.62
C PHE A 177 -5.51 0.83 -17.85
N ILE A 178 -5.01 -0.34 -17.42
CA ILE A 178 -3.61 -0.67 -17.34
C ILE A 178 -3.44 -2.14 -17.74
N ASP A 179 -2.62 -2.40 -18.75
CA ASP A 179 -2.35 -3.77 -19.23
C ASP A 179 -1.57 -4.60 -18.20
N MET A 180 -1.56 -5.92 -18.41
CA MET A 180 -0.90 -6.88 -17.52
C MET A 180 0.61 -6.99 -17.77
N GLU A 181 1.08 -6.72 -19.00
CA GLU A 181 2.50 -6.79 -19.38
C GLU A 181 3.30 -5.61 -18.82
N GLN A 182 3.49 -5.59 -17.50
CA GLN A 182 4.13 -4.50 -16.80
C GLN A 182 5.05 -5.00 -15.71
N THR A 183 5.95 -4.12 -15.29
CA THR A 183 6.93 -4.40 -14.26
C THR A 183 6.73 -3.42 -13.10
N TYR A 184 6.69 -3.96 -11.89
CA TYR A 184 6.74 -3.20 -10.65
C TYR A 184 8.18 -3.08 -10.17
N HIS A 185 8.64 -1.85 -9.99
CA HIS A 185 9.86 -1.52 -9.28
C HIS A 185 9.51 -0.96 -7.91
N PHE A 186 9.77 -1.77 -6.89
CA PHE A 186 9.60 -1.43 -5.50
C PHE A 186 10.88 -0.79 -4.96
N ARG A 187 10.72 0.30 -4.22
CA ARG A 187 11.78 0.88 -3.40
C ARG A 187 11.26 1.14 -2.01
N MET A 188 11.79 0.39 -1.05
CA MET A 188 11.38 0.43 0.35
C MET A 188 12.47 1.03 1.21
N VAL A 189 12.08 1.94 2.10
CA VAL A 189 12.87 2.33 3.27
C VAL A 189 12.14 1.70 4.46
N PRO A 190 12.72 0.66 5.09
CA PRO A 190 12.08 -0.03 6.20
C PRO A 190 11.70 0.92 7.35
N PRO A 191 10.64 0.60 8.11
CA PRO A 191 10.14 1.47 9.17
C PRO A 191 11.16 1.65 10.31
N ARG A 192 11.63 2.89 10.52
CA ARG A 192 12.40 3.32 11.71
C ARG A 192 11.87 4.66 12.22
N ASP A 193 12.62 5.76 12.09
CA ASP A 193 12.08 7.11 12.34
C ASP A 193 11.14 7.57 11.22
N GLY A 194 11.34 7.04 10.02
CA GLY A 194 10.47 7.22 8.87
C GLY A 194 10.26 5.91 8.12
N VAL A 195 9.32 5.93 7.19
CA VAL A 195 9.05 4.83 6.26
C VAL A 195 8.78 5.41 4.88
N ARG A 196 9.26 4.71 3.85
CA ARG A 196 8.95 5.08 2.47
C ARG A 196 8.66 3.84 1.65
N VAL A 197 7.51 3.88 0.98
CA VAL A 197 7.07 2.85 0.04
C VAL A 197 6.92 3.53 -1.30
N ARG A 198 7.77 3.19 -2.26
CA ARG A 198 7.64 3.68 -3.64
C ARG A 198 7.44 2.50 -4.57
N ILE A 199 6.43 2.63 -5.42
CA ILE A 199 6.11 1.69 -6.49
C ILE A 199 6.17 2.48 -7.79
N LEU A 200 6.97 2.01 -8.73
CA LEU A 200 6.99 2.49 -10.10
C LEU A 200 6.53 1.35 -11.00
N GLU A 201 5.48 1.58 -11.76
CA GLU A 201 4.96 0.68 -12.77
C GLU A 201 5.45 1.15 -14.14
N THR A 202 6.10 0.27 -14.88
CA THR A 202 6.64 0.51 -16.23
C THR A 202 6.07 -0.50 -17.23
N ASP A 203 5.90 -0.05 -18.47
CA ASP A 203 5.64 -0.89 -19.64
C ASP A 203 6.87 -0.87 -20.58
N ALA A 204 6.76 -1.49 -21.76
CA ALA A 204 7.82 -1.48 -22.78
C ALA A 204 8.23 -0.07 -23.24
N ASP A 205 7.30 0.89 -23.16
CA ASP A 205 7.49 2.29 -23.53
C ASP A 205 7.87 3.17 -22.32
N GLY A 206 8.26 2.56 -21.20
CA GLY A 206 8.78 3.24 -20.02
C GLY A 206 7.75 3.53 -18.91
N PRO A 207 7.97 4.56 -18.07
CA PRO A 207 7.18 4.79 -16.87
C PRO A 207 5.70 5.10 -17.12
N LEU A 208 4.83 4.33 -16.48
CA LEU A 208 3.38 4.49 -16.60
C LEU A 208 2.76 5.18 -15.38
N LEU A 209 3.05 4.65 -14.20
CA LEU A 209 2.44 5.08 -12.94
C LEU A 209 3.45 5.01 -11.81
N SER A 210 3.39 5.98 -10.89
CA SER A 210 4.14 5.95 -9.64
C SER A 210 3.19 6.19 -8.47
N ALA A 211 3.32 5.35 -7.45
CA ALA A 211 2.70 5.54 -6.15
C ALA A 211 3.79 5.64 -5.08
N THR A 212 3.74 6.68 -4.26
CA THR A 212 4.72 6.89 -3.19
C THR A 212 3.99 7.21 -1.89
N PHE A 213 4.21 6.41 -0.86
CA PHE A 213 3.94 6.78 0.52
C PHE A 213 5.25 7.18 1.20
N SER A 214 5.26 8.32 1.89
CA SER A 214 6.34 8.72 2.80
C SER A 214 5.70 9.14 4.11
N GLY A 215 6.09 8.52 5.21
CA GLY A 215 5.53 8.78 6.53
C GLY A 215 6.62 8.91 7.60
N GLU A 216 6.37 9.79 8.55
CA GLU A 216 7.19 9.98 9.74
C GLU A 216 6.57 9.24 10.92
N ARG A 217 7.41 8.69 11.79
CA ARG A 217 6.97 7.93 12.95
C ARG A 217 6.37 8.84 14.01
N LEU A 218 5.24 8.38 14.57
CA LEU A 218 4.66 8.85 15.81
C LEU A 218 4.52 7.67 16.77
N THR A 219 4.68 7.94 18.07
CA THR A 219 4.52 6.94 19.12
C THR A 219 3.08 6.45 19.20
N PHE A 220 2.90 5.16 19.45
CA PHE A 220 1.59 4.53 19.57
C PHE A 220 0.96 4.83 20.93
N THR A 221 0.27 5.97 21.03
CA THR A 221 -0.39 6.42 22.27
C THR A 221 -1.86 6.77 22.01
N SER A 222 -2.69 6.68 23.05
CA SER A 222 -4.12 7.03 22.98
C SER A 222 -4.35 8.46 22.48
N SER A 223 -3.51 9.41 22.90
CA SER A 223 -3.59 10.81 22.47
C SER A 223 -3.27 10.98 20.99
N ASN A 224 -2.22 10.32 20.49
CA ASN A 224 -1.87 10.35 19.06
C ASN A 224 -2.95 9.68 18.20
N LEU A 225 -3.49 8.54 18.63
CA LEU A 225 -4.61 7.86 17.97
C LEU A 225 -5.83 8.78 17.82
N LEU A 226 -6.27 9.39 18.92
CA LEU A 226 -7.42 10.29 18.90
C LEU A 226 -7.16 11.53 18.04
N ARG A 227 -5.96 12.11 18.12
CA ARG A 227 -5.54 13.24 17.27
C ARG A 227 -5.61 12.88 15.79
N LEU A 228 -5.14 11.70 15.39
CA LEU A 228 -5.16 11.25 14.00
C LEU A 228 -6.58 10.91 13.52
N PHE A 229 -7.40 10.31 14.38
CA PHE A 229 -8.81 10.04 14.10
C PHE A 229 -9.57 11.32 13.72
N PHE A 230 -9.29 12.45 14.36
CA PHE A 230 -9.91 13.72 13.95
C PHE A 230 -9.19 14.36 12.77
N LYS A 231 -7.86 14.35 12.72
CA LYS A 231 -7.11 15.12 11.72
C LYS A 231 -7.21 14.56 10.31
N VAL A 232 -7.14 13.24 10.13
CA VAL A 232 -6.99 12.63 8.79
C VAL A 232 -8.35 12.37 8.11
N PRO A 233 -9.33 11.70 8.75
CA PRO A 233 -10.66 11.48 8.16
C PRO A 233 -11.41 12.77 7.81
N LEU A 234 -11.31 13.84 8.63
CA LEU A 234 -11.95 15.12 8.31
C LEU A 234 -11.35 15.75 7.03
N MET A 235 -10.05 15.57 6.77
CA MET A 235 -9.44 16.01 5.53
C MET A 235 -9.96 15.21 4.33
N THR A 236 -10.06 13.88 4.44
CA THR A 236 -10.62 13.03 3.38
C THR A 236 -12.09 13.35 3.11
N MET A 237 -12.91 13.51 4.14
CA MET A 237 -14.32 13.90 4.00
C MET A 237 -14.47 15.29 3.39
N LYS A 238 -13.62 16.26 3.75
CA LYS A 238 -13.61 17.60 3.15
C LYS A 238 -13.29 17.54 1.65
N VAL A 239 -12.32 16.71 1.25
CA VAL A 239 -11.98 16.50 -0.17
C VAL A 239 -13.13 15.83 -0.90
N MET A 240 -13.71 14.76 -0.35
CA MET A 240 -14.86 14.09 -0.94
C MET A 240 -16.06 15.04 -1.07
N ALA A 241 -16.37 15.81 -0.04
CA ALA A 241 -17.43 16.82 -0.09
C ALA A 241 -17.14 17.88 -1.18
N ALA A 242 -15.89 18.35 -1.30
CA ALA A 242 -15.51 19.28 -2.35
C ALA A 242 -15.69 18.70 -3.76
N ILE A 243 -15.34 17.42 -3.96
CA ILE A 243 -15.55 16.71 -5.23
C ILE A 243 -17.05 16.59 -5.55
N HIS A 244 -17.87 16.19 -4.57
CA HIS A 244 -19.32 16.07 -4.77
C HIS A 244 -19.96 17.45 -5.01
N CYS A 245 -19.51 18.50 -4.33
CA CYS A 245 -19.95 19.87 -4.59
C CYS A 245 -19.56 20.32 -6.01
N GLU A 246 -18.36 19.99 -6.49
CA GLU A 246 -17.95 20.34 -7.85
C GLU A 246 -18.73 19.55 -8.90
N ALA A 247 -18.94 18.25 -8.69
CA ALA A 247 -19.81 17.42 -9.52
C ALA A 247 -21.25 17.96 -9.56
N PHE A 248 -21.79 18.39 -8.42
CA PHE A 248 -23.11 19.03 -8.33
C PHE A 248 -23.15 20.39 -9.05
N LYS A 249 -22.09 21.21 -8.96
CA LYS A 249 -21.98 22.47 -9.73
C LYS A 249 -21.93 22.19 -11.23
N LEU A 250 -21.19 21.18 -11.67
CA LEU A 250 -21.11 20.76 -13.08
C LEU A 250 -22.47 20.23 -13.58
N TRP A 251 -23.16 19.44 -12.76
CA TRP A 251 -24.52 18.96 -13.01
C TRP A 251 -25.50 20.14 -13.14
N ARG A 252 -25.45 21.10 -12.22
CA ARG A 252 -26.27 22.32 -12.27
C ARG A 252 -25.97 23.19 -13.51
N LYS A 253 -24.73 23.15 -14.02
CA LYS A 253 -24.33 23.79 -15.29
C LYS A 253 -24.76 23.00 -16.55
N ARG A 254 -25.55 21.92 -16.41
CA ARG A 254 -26.09 21.08 -17.51
C ARG A 254 -25.03 20.59 -18.50
N LEU A 255 -23.81 20.35 -18.04
CA LEU A 255 -22.81 19.67 -18.87
C LEU A 255 -23.31 18.25 -19.14
N LYS A 256 -23.49 17.91 -20.44
CA LYS A 256 -24.03 16.62 -20.86
C LYS A 256 -23.16 15.50 -20.29
N PHE A 257 -23.76 14.69 -19.42
CA PHE A 257 -23.15 13.49 -18.88
C PHE A 257 -23.10 12.45 -20.00
N HIS A 258 -21.92 12.13 -20.52
CA HIS A 258 -21.77 11.08 -21.51
C HIS A 258 -21.84 9.72 -20.79
N SER A 259 -23.01 9.07 -20.90
CA SER A 259 -23.23 7.71 -20.40
C SER A 259 -22.34 6.69 -21.12
N ARG A 260 -21.92 5.64 -20.39
CA ARG A 260 -21.01 4.56 -20.80
C ARG A 260 -21.43 3.87 -22.12
N ASN A 261 -22.70 3.91 -22.49
CA ASN A 261 -23.20 3.36 -23.75
C ASN A 261 -22.74 4.13 -25.00
N GLN A 262 -22.29 5.38 -24.89
CA GLN A 262 -21.83 6.16 -26.05
C GLN A 262 -20.36 5.89 -26.44
N ILE A 263 -19.54 5.34 -25.54
CA ILE A 263 -18.14 4.99 -25.81
C ILE A 263 -18.07 3.65 -26.59
N ALA A 264 -18.97 2.70 -26.29
CA ALA A 264 -19.06 1.44 -27.03
C ALA A 264 -19.50 1.62 -28.49
N ALA A 265 -20.40 2.59 -28.76
CA ALA A 265 -20.93 2.83 -30.10
C ALA A 265 -20.03 3.67 -31.03
N SER A 266 -18.98 4.31 -30.49
CA SER A 266 -18.06 5.17 -31.26
C SER A 266 -16.68 4.55 -31.46
N SER A 267 -16.44 3.33 -30.95
CA SER A 267 -15.20 2.60 -31.22
C SER A 267 -15.15 2.14 -32.70
N PRO A 268 -14.01 2.27 -33.40
CA PRO A 268 -13.86 1.79 -34.78
C PRO A 268 -14.14 0.28 -34.93
N ALA A 269 -14.08 -0.49 -33.83
CA ALA A 269 -14.48 -1.89 -33.79
C ALA A 269 -15.99 -2.11 -34.08
N ALA A 270 -16.87 -1.18 -33.67
CA ALA A 270 -18.30 -1.28 -33.92
C ALA A 270 -18.67 -0.98 -35.39
N ARG A 271 -17.91 -0.13 -36.09
CA ARG A 271 -18.13 0.16 -37.52
C ARG A 271 -17.79 -1.02 -38.43
N LYS A 272 -16.84 -1.88 -38.05
CA LYS A 272 -16.52 -3.10 -38.82
C LYS A 272 -17.63 -4.16 -38.73
N ALA A 273 -18.33 -4.25 -37.60
CA ALA A 273 -19.43 -5.21 -37.43
C ALA A 273 -20.65 -4.87 -38.31
N THR A 274 -20.93 -3.58 -38.54
CA THR A 274 -22.07 -3.16 -39.39
C THR A 274 -21.79 -3.32 -40.89
N ASN A 275 -20.56 -3.12 -41.36
CA ASN A 275 -20.24 -3.28 -42.79
C ASN A 275 -20.12 -4.74 -43.24
N SER A 276 -19.86 -5.69 -42.34
CA SER A 276 -19.75 -7.10 -42.71
C SER A 276 -21.11 -7.79 -42.90
N GLN A 277 -22.21 -7.19 -42.44
CA GLN A 277 -23.56 -7.74 -42.60
C GLN A 277 -24.32 -7.24 -43.85
N MET A 278 -23.77 -6.28 -44.61
CA MET A 278 -24.37 -5.80 -45.88
C MET A 278 -23.73 -6.41 -47.15
N MET A 279 -22.72 -7.27 -47.03
CA MET A 279 -22.05 -7.89 -48.18
C MET A 279 -22.29 -9.41 -48.34
N THR A 280 -23.21 -9.98 -47.56
CA THR A 280 -23.63 -11.39 -47.66
C THR A 280 -25.14 -11.56 -47.80
N GLY A 281 -25.80 -10.61 -48.47
CA GLY A 281 -27.21 -10.67 -48.87
C GLY A 281 -27.35 -10.32 -50.34
#